data_AF-G7WNU5-F1
#
_entry.id   AF-G7WNU5-F1
#
_cell.length_a   1.000
_cell.length_b   1.000
_cell.length_c   1.000
_cell.angle_alpha   90.00
_cell.angle_beta   90.00
_cell.angle_gamma   90.00
#
_symmetry.space_group_name_H-M   'P 1'
#
loop_
_entity.id
_entity.type
_entity.pdbx_description
1 polymer ?
#
loop_
_entity_poly.entity_id
_entity_poly.type
_entity_poly.pdbx_seq_one_letter_code
_entity_poly.pdbx_strand_id
1 'polypeptide(L)'
;MIDLFLKGRRNPHFSGRSSTLKDLQDRLKDGPVLLLGPDGIGKSAIAEEYGRIHFSEYDHRLWVRAWDGAVLASDYASLAEPLGIPSEEDGDVSDLAGSVRAHFEERGRWLLVFDGAPFPEALDGFLPEGGGDVVVTSRSSGWPGWSALEVGPLDLQEAAGFLLQRTEREDASGAAALARELDRHPLSLELAAAYIRWTGASISRYLDDLRGRLAEPPARKLPGIPEPLAAVLEISVEQVGAVSQEGLDLLTLSAFLAPEDLPVDLLEKTAALLPESVELGIAALERRGLVRRGEGLLSVHPLVQAFAYSRLDEEERKAWAAETVRSVAGAFGSYIEDLATWPECRRLLPSALFSTRRVEEVGGGSEEASLLLSQVGLYLHRRGDLRGSKGVLETLIVIDERLHGPDHPELATDLNNLGSVLRALGDLLGARRSFERAIAIEESQPTPDRLKIAIRENNLGTVLRALGDLPAAVAAFERALAIDREAYGPNHFKTAIRLNNLGEVLQEMGDLEGARDSYQRAYRVFSQILGPGHHYTRRAEENLVSLREEGSG
;
A
#
# COMPACT_ATOMS: atom_id res chain seq x y z
N MET A 1 -21.87 -1.20 -17.84
CA MET A 1 -20.56 -0.68 -18.29
C MET A 1 -19.99 0.11 -17.13
N ILE A 2 -18.90 -0.39 -16.55
CA ILE A 2 -18.24 0.23 -15.40
C ILE A 2 -16.95 0.85 -15.91
N ASP A 3 -16.79 2.15 -15.71
CA ASP A 3 -15.62 2.92 -16.14
C ASP A 3 -14.91 3.49 -14.90
N LEU A 4 -14.07 2.66 -14.27
CA LEU A 4 -13.21 3.08 -13.15
C LEU A 4 -11.83 3.51 -13.62
N PHE A 5 -11.61 3.43 -14.93
CA PHE A 5 -10.33 3.65 -15.60
C PHE A 5 -9.81 5.09 -15.48
N LEU A 6 -10.71 6.07 -15.29
CA LEU A 6 -10.41 7.49 -15.50
C LEU A 6 -10.60 8.40 -14.28
N LYS A 7 -10.89 7.89 -13.08
CA LYS A 7 -11.12 8.74 -11.88
C LYS A 7 -9.98 9.76 -11.69
N GLY A 8 -10.20 11.02 -12.09
CA GLY A 8 -9.23 12.11 -11.98
C GLY A 8 -7.94 12.00 -12.80
N ARG A 9 -7.78 10.97 -13.64
CA ARG A 9 -6.49 10.66 -14.31
C ARG A 9 -6.36 11.20 -15.72
N ARG A 10 -7.44 11.71 -16.32
CA ARG A 10 -7.47 12.19 -17.72
C ARG A 10 -6.28 13.10 -18.01
N ASN A 11 -5.44 12.70 -18.96
CA ASN A 11 -4.50 13.61 -19.61
C ASN A 11 -5.15 14.27 -20.84
N PRO A 12 -5.74 15.48 -20.73
CA PRO A 12 -6.36 16.15 -21.88
C PRO A 12 -5.35 16.57 -22.95
N HIS A 13 -4.06 16.41 -22.68
CA HIS A 13 -2.95 16.83 -23.52
C HIS A 13 -2.18 15.66 -24.12
N PHE A 14 -2.70 14.42 -24.03
CA PHE A 14 -2.10 13.29 -24.72
C PHE A 14 -2.01 13.55 -26.23
N SER A 15 -0.82 13.39 -26.81
CA SER A 15 -0.62 13.45 -28.26
C SER A 15 0.57 12.60 -28.70
N GLY A 16 0.58 12.24 -29.99
CA GLY A 16 1.58 11.33 -30.56
C GLY A 16 1.33 9.85 -30.24
N ARG A 17 2.39 9.03 -30.28
CA ARG A 17 2.41 7.61 -29.91
C ARG A 17 1.48 6.70 -30.72
N SER A 18 1.05 7.10 -31.92
CA SER A 18 0.11 6.29 -32.72
C SER A 18 0.68 4.92 -33.10
N SER A 19 1.98 4.84 -33.40
CA SER A 19 2.65 3.56 -33.64
C SER A 19 2.71 2.70 -32.37
N THR A 20 3.08 3.30 -31.23
CA THR A 20 3.14 2.61 -29.94
C THR A 20 1.78 2.04 -29.52
N LEU A 21 0.71 2.80 -29.69
CA LEU A 21 -0.66 2.35 -29.39
C LEU A 21 -1.08 1.19 -30.30
N LYS A 22 -0.70 1.23 -31.58
CA LYS A 22 -0.95 0.14 -32.52
C LYS A 22 -0.15 -1.12 -32.15
N ASP A 23 1.11 -0.97 -31.81
CA ASP A 23 1.96 -2.10 -31.39
C ASP A 23 1.44 -2.73 -30.09
N LEU A 24 0.93 -1.91 -29.16
CA LEU A 24 0.24 -2.39 -27.95
C LEU A 24 -1.01 -3.21 -28.33
N GLN A 25 -1.85 -2.68 -29.22
CA GLN A 25 -3.04 -3.39 -29.71
C GLN A 25 -2.69 -4.73 -30.35
N ASP A 26 -1.65 -4.77 -31.17
CA ASP A 26 -1.24 -5.98 -31.87
C ASP A 26 -0.70 -7.04 -30.91
N ARG A 27 0.04 -6.65 -29.86
CA ARG A 27 0.59 -7.58 -28.86
C ARG A 27 -0.46 -8.11 -27.88
N LEU A 28 -1.46 -7.31 -27.54
CA LEU A 28 -2.54 -7.75 -26.64
C LEU A 28 -3.32 -8.94 -27.18
N LYS A 29 -3.35 -9.11 -28.52
CA LYS A 29 -3.93 -10.30 -29.17
C LYS A 29 -3.27 -11.62 -28.77
N ASP A 30 -2.00 -11.57 -28.37
CA ASP A 30 -1.19 -12.74 -28.02
C ASP A 30 -1.10 -12.96 -26.49
N GLY A 31 -1.59 -12.02 -25.67
CA GLY A 31 -1.61 -12.11 -24.21
C GLY A 31 -1.21 -10.82 -23.50
N PRO A 32 -0.93 -10.89 -22.18
CA PRO A 32 -0.58 -9.73 -21.36
C PRO A 32 0.65 -8.98 -21.89
N VAL A 33 0.58 -7.64 -21.88
CA VAL A 33 1.66 -6.78 -22.37
C VAL A 33 2.28 -5.98 -21.24
N LEU A 34 3.61 -5.97 -21.22
CA LEU A 34 4.40 -5.13 -20.34
C LEU A 34 4.84 -3.85 -21.08
N LEU A 35 4.40 -2.69 -20.63
CA LEU A 35 4.96 -1.40 -21.00
C LEU A 35 6.20 -1.15 -20.12
N LEU A 36 7.39 -1.22 -20.72
CA LEU A 36 8.67 -1.08 -20.03
C LEU A 36 9.34 0.25 -20.40
N GLY A 37 9.97 0.92 -19.44
CA GLY A 37 10.71 2.15 -19.71
C GLY A 37 10.97 2.99 -18.46
N PRO A 38 11.76 4.07 -18.57
CA PRO A 38 12.09 4.93 -17.45
C PRO A 38 10.87 5.72 -16.92
N ASP A 39 11.03 6.32 -15.73
CA ASP A 39 9.99 7.17 -15.15
C ASP A 39 9.77 8.43 -16.01
N GLY A 40 8.53 8.95 -16.05
CA GLY A 40 8.20 10.14 -16.86
C GLY A 40 8.09 9.93 -18.38
N ILE A 41 8.41 8.74 -18.89
CA ILE A 41 8.38 8.43 -20.33
C ILE A 41 6.97 8.24 -20.93
N GLY A 42 5.95 8.18 -20.06
CA GLY A 42 4.54 8.11 -20.48
C GLY A 42 3.92 6.72 -20.56
N LYS A 43 4.46 5.71 -19.86
CA LYS A 43 3.89 4.34 -19.83
C LYS A 43 2.43 4.34 -19.38
N SER A 44 2.15 4.93 -18.22
CA SER A 44 0.80 5.02 -17.66
C SER A 44 -0.12 5.83 -18.58
N ALA A 45 0.38 6.91 -19.18
CA ALA A 45 -0.39 7.70 -20.16
C ALA A 45 -0.73 6.91 -21.45
N ILE A 46 0.15 6.02 -21.91
CA ILE A 46 -0.13 5.14 -23.06
C ILE A 46 -1.22 4.12 -22.71
N ALA A 47 -1.13 3.48 -21.52
CA ALA A 47 -2.16 2.56 -21.06
C ALA A 47 -3.53 3.27 -20.95
N GLU A 48 -3.54 4.46 -20.36
CA GLU A 48 -4.73 5.31 -20.25
C GLU A 48 -5.31 5.69 -21.62
N GLU A 49 -4.47 6.12 -22.57
CA GLU A 49 -4.96 6.50 -23.88
C GLU A 49 -5.50 5.29 -24.65
N TYR A 50 -4.85 4.12 -24.53
CA TYR A 50 -5.29 2.88 -25.14
C TYR A 50 -6.71 2.50 -24.69
N GLY A 51 -6.94 2.43 -23.37
CA GLY A 51 -8.27 2.12 -22.85
C GLY A 51 -9.35 3.13 -23.26
N ARG A 52 -8.96 4.41 -23.45
CA ARG A 52 -9.86 5.46 -23.94
C ARG A 52 -10.23 5.29 -25.41
N ILE A 53 -9.25 5.03 -26.28
CA ILE A 53 -9.47 4.85 -27.72
C ILE A 53 -10.34 3.61 -27.97
N HIS A 54 -10.06 2.53 -27.24
CA HIS A 54 -10.75 1.25 -27.38
C HIS A 54 -11.96 1.14 -26.43
N PHE A 55 -12.58 2.26 -26.06
CA PHE A 55 -13.69 2.31 -25.11
C PHE A 55 -14.80 1.31 -25.44
N SER A 56 -15.20 1.22 -26.72
CA SER A 56 -16.29 0.36 -27.18
C SER A 56 -15.96 -1.13 -27.22
N GLU A 57 -14.67 -1.49 -27.12
CA GLU A 57 -14.19 -2.86 -27.20
C GLU A 57 -14.33 -3.61 -25.87
N TYR A 58 -14.42 -2.88 -24.75
CA TYR A 58 -14.50 -3.44 -23.40
C TYR A 58 -15.80 -3.09 -22.68
N ASP A 59 -16.35 -4.05 -21.94
CA ASP A 59 -17.49 -3.83 -21.04
C ASP A 59 -17.05 -3.19 -19.70
N HIS A 60 -15.81 -3.50 -19.29
CA HIS A 60 -15.14 -2.96 -18.10
C HIS A 60 -13.71 -2.54 -18.43
N ARG A 61 -13.30 -1.37 -17.93
CA ARG A 61 -11.90 -0.92 -17.99
C ARG A 61 -11.48 -0.46 -16.61
N LEU A 62 -10.38 -1.00 -16.12
CA LEU A 62 -10.03 -0.97 -14.70
C LEU A 62 -8.56 -0.66 -14.53
N TRP A 63 -8.25 0.03 -13.43
CA TRP A 63 -6.92 0.50 -13.11
C TRP A 63 -6.60 0.13 -11.67
N VAL A 64 -5.43 -0.46 -11.44
CA VAL A 64 -4.97 -0.93 -10.13
C VAL A 64 -3.54 -0.48 -9.93
N ARG A 65 -3.26 0.17 -8.80
CA ARG A 65 -1.89 0.54 -8.42
C ARG A 65 -1.16 -0.71 -7.94
N ALA A 66 0.02 -0.98 -8.50
CA ALA A 66 0.77 -2.22 -8.28
C ALA A 66 2.20 -1.99 -7.74
N TRP A 67 2.53 -0.77 -7.31
CA TRP A 67 3.88 -0.44 -6.80
C TRP A 67 4.19 -0.99 -5.40
N ASP A 68 3.17 -1.46 -4.66
CA ASP A 68 3.28 -2.09 -3.36
C ASP A 68 2.20 -3.16 -3.19
N GLY A 69 2.55 -4.29 -2.55
CA GLY A 69 1.66 -5.45 -2.45
C GLY A 69 0.38 -5.19 -1.65
N ALA A 70 0.46 -4.41 -0.56
CA ALA A 70 -0.71 -4.08 0.25
C ALA A 70 -1.62 -3.06 -0.46
N VAL A 71 -1.01 -2.11 -1.19
CA VAL A 71 -1.75 -1.15 -2.04
C VAL A 71 -2.45 -1.89 -3.18
N LEU A 72 -1.76 -2.82 -3.84
CA LEU A 72 -2.32 -3.68 -4.89
C LEU A 72 -3.51 -4.49 -4.39
N ALA A 73 -3.35 -5.20 -3.28
CA ALA A 73 -4.42 -6.03 -2.71
C ALA A 73 -5.66 -5.19 -2.38
N SER A 74 -5.45 -4.03 -1.74
CA SER A 74 -6.52 -3.11 -1.36
C SER A 74 -7.24 -2.48 -2.57
N ASP A 75 -6.48 -1.98 -3.56
CA ASP A 75 -7.07 -1.41 -4.79
C ASP A 75 -7.83 -2.48 -5.59
N TYR A 76 -7.26 -3.67 -5.73
CA TYR A 76 -7.88 -4.75 -6.49
C TYR A 76 -9.18 -5.23 -5.83
N ALA A 77 -9.18 -5.43 -4.51
CA ALA A 77 -10.39 -5.76 -3.77
C ALA A 77 -11.45 -4.65 -3.85
N SER A 78 -11.05 -3.38 -3.95
CA SER A 78 -11.98 -2.26 -4.11
C SER A 78 -12.78 -2.30 -5.42
N LEU A 79 -12.37 -3.10 -6.40
CA LEU A 79 -13.12 -3.32 -7.63
C LEU A 79 -14.42 -4.11 -7.41
N ALA A 80 -14.56 -4.83 -6.28
CA ALA A 80 -15.74 -5.67 -5.99
C ALA A 80 -17.05 -4.88 -6.00
N GLU A 81 -17.10 -3.75 -5.27
CA GLU A 81 -18.27 -2.88 -5.15
C GLU A 81 -18.77 -2.38 -6.52
N PRO A 82 -17.95 -1.71 -7.34
CA PRO A 82 -18.41 -1.22 -8.63
C PRO A 82 -18.80 -2.35 -9.59
N LEU A 83 -18.17 -3.54 -9.50
CA LEU A 83 -18.54 -4.74 -10.27
C LEU A 83 -19.85 -5.39 -9.81
N GLY A 84 -20.44 -4.92 -8.71
CA GLY A 84 -21.65 -5.49 -8.11
C GLY A 84 -21.43 -6.87 -7.50
N ILE A 85 -20.19 -7.17 -7.09
CA ILE A 85 -19.86 -8.40 -6.37
C ILE A 85 -20.35 -8.21 -4.92
N PRO A 86 -21.27 -9.07 -4.43
CA PRO A 86 -21.76 -8.96 -3.06
C PRO A 86 -20.59 -9.08 -2.07
N SER A 87 -20.44 -8.06 -1.24
CA SER A 87 -19.49 -8.03 -0.14
C SER A 87 -20.20 -7.50 1.10
N GLU A 88 -19.89 -8.05 2.28
CA GLU A 88 -20.10 -7.27 3.49
C GLU A 88 -19.24 -5.99 3.38
N GLU A 89 -19.73 -4.85 3.89
CA GLU A 89 -18.91 -3.63 3.97
C GLU A 89 -17.63 -4.00 4.73
N ASP A 90 -16.49 -3.90 4.06
CA ASP A 90 -15.17 -4.31 4.54
C ASP A 90 -14.91 -5.83 4.71
N GLY A 91 -15.43 -6.66 3.80
CA GLY A 91 -15.07 -8.07 3.71
C GLY A 91 -13.55 -8.34 3.56
N ASP A 92 -13.16 -9.59 3.81
CA ASP A 92 -11.77 -10.07 3.71
C ASP A 92 -11.19 -9.75 2.31
N VAL A 93 -10.09 -9.00 2.28
CA VAL A 93 -9.42 -8.52 1.08
C VAL A 93 -8.97 -9.67 0.18
N SER A 94 -8.53 -10.79 0.74
CA SER A 94 -8.13 -11.95 -0.04
C SER A 94 -9.33 -12.62 -0.70
N ASP A 95 -10.44 -12.75 0.01
CA ASP A 95 -11.69 -13.33 -0.53
C ASP A 95 -12.29 -12.42 -1.61
N LEU A 96 -12.28 -11.10 -1.38
CA LEU A 96 -12.72 -10.11 -2.35
C LEU A 96 -11.84 -10.11 -3.59
N ALA A 97 -10.51 -10.13 -3.43
CA ALA A 97 -9.59 -10.22 -4.56
C ALA A 97 -9.81 -11.52 -5.36
N GLY A 98 -10.03 -12.65 -4.69
CA GLY A 98 -10.38 -13.91 -5.35
C GLY A 98 -11.70 -13.82 -6.14
N SER A 99 -12.71 -13.18 -5.56
CA SER A 99 -14.02 -12.98 -6.19
C SER A 99 -13.95 -12.05 -7.40
N VAL A 100 -13.18 -10.96 -7.30
CA VAL A 100 -12.91 -10.05 -8.41
C VAL A 100 -12.19 -10.77 -9.54
N ARG A 101 -11.18 -11.60 -9.22
CA ARG A 101 -10.46 -12.39 -10.22
C ARG A 101 -11.40 -13.37 -10.94
N ALA A 102 -12.18 -14.13 -10.18
CA ALA A 102 -13.17 -15.06 -10.74
C ALA A 102 -14.21 -14.36 -11.63
N HIS A 103 -14.65 -13.15 -11.26
CA HIS A 103 -15.56 -12.35 -12.08
C HIS A 103 -14.98 -12.03 -13.47
N PHE A 104 -13.67 -11.81 -13.58
CA PHE A 104 -13.00 -11.58 -14.85
C PHE A 104 -12.77 -12.85 -15.65
N GLU A 105 -12.53 -13.98 -14.99
CA GLU A 105 -12.40 -15.29 -15.66
C GLU A 105 -13.69 -15.72 -16.37
N GLU A 106 -14.86 -15.35 -15.84
CA GLU A 106 -16.17 -15.64 -16.44
C GLU A 106 -16.55 -14.72 -17.61
N ARG A 107 -15.88 -13.56 -17.76
CA ARG A 107 -16.25 -12.52 -18.73
C ARG A 107 -15.12 -12.28 -19.74
N GLY A 108 -15.44 -12.16 -21.03
CA GLY A 108 -14.41 -12.08 -22.08
C GLY A 108 -14.08 -10.69 -22.62
N ARG A 109 -14.57 -9.58 -22.02
CA ARG A 109 -14.41 -8.23 -22.58
C ARG A 109 -14.07 -7.18 -21.52
N TRP A 110 -12.85 -7.23 -21.01
CA TRP A 110 -12.34 -6.27 -20.05
C TRP A 110 -10.88 -5.90 -20.33
N LEU A 111 -10.48 -4.71 -19.89
CA LEU A 111 -9.10 -4.24 -19.86
C LEU A 111 -8.71 -3.98 -18.40
N LEU A 112 -7.63 -4.60 -17.94
CA LEU A 112 -7.08 -4.43 -16.60
C LEU A 112 -5.66 -3.90 -16.67
N VAL A 113 -5.43 -2.73 -16.08
CA VAL A 113 -4.10 -2.10 -16.01
C VAL A 113 -3.53 -2.24 -14.60
N PHE A 114 -2.35 -2.85 -14.48
CA PHE A 114 -1.53 -2.83 -13.27
C PHE A 114 -0.42 -1.79 -13.42
N ASP A 115 -0.51 -0.70 -12.67
CA ASP A 115 0.40 0.44 -12.83
C ASP A 115 1.51 0.44 -11.78
N GLY A 116 2.76 0.42 -12.24
CA GLY A 116 3.94 0.54 -11.41
C GLY A 116 4.43 -0.77 -10.78
N ALA A 117 4.06 -1.93 -11.33
CA ALA A 117 4.47 -3.22 -10.80
C ALA A 117 6.01 -3.36 -10.80
N PRO A 118 6.66 -3.71 -9.66
CA PRO A 118 8.12 -3.73 -9.56
C PRO A 118 8.75 -4.96 -10.23
N PHE A 119 8.06 -6.11 -10.21
CA PHE A 119 8.49 -7.41 -10.74
C PHE A 119 7.24 -8.32 -10.92
N PRO A 120 7.30 -9.38 -11.73
CA PRO A 120 6.13 -10.18 -12.06
C PRO A 120 5.47 -10.86 -10.86
N GLU A 121 6.25 -11.32 -9.88
CA GLU A 121 5.76 -12.03 -8.69
C GLU A 121 4.87 -11.13 -7.81
N ALA A 122 4.97 -9.80 -7.95
CA ALA A 122 4.08 -8.87 -7.25
C ALA A 122 2.61 -9.06 -7.67
N LEU A 123 2.36 -9.63 -8.86
CA LEU A 123 1.02 -9.86 -9.41
C LEU A 123 0.47 -11.27 -9.11
N ASP A 124 1.21 -12.09 -8.36
CA ASP A 124 0.84 -13.47 -8.05
C ASP A 124 -0.49 -13.55 -7.29
N GLY A 125 -1.48 -14.14 -7.95
CA GLY A 125 -2.84 -14.29 -7.43
C GLY A 125 -3.82 -13.21 -7.86
N PHE A 126 -3.36 -12.16 -8.55
CA PHE A 126 -4.22 -11.05 -9.05
C PHE A 126 -4.49 -11.10 -10.55
N LEU A 127 -3.68 -11.82 -11.33
CA LEU A 127 -3.86 -11.98 -12.77
C LEU A 127 -5.05 -12.93 -13.05
N PRO A 128 -6.15 -12.45 -13.65
CA PRO A 128 -7.23 -13.32 -14.08
C PRO A 128 -6.83 -14.13 -15.32
N GLU A 129 -7.28 -15.37 -15.38
CA GLU A 129 -7.21 -16.17 -16.60
C GLU A 129 -8.38 -15.81 -17.56
N GLY A 130 -8.26 -16.12 -18.85
CA GLY A 130 -9.36 -15.96 -19.81
C GLY A 130 -9.13 -14.90 -20.89
N GLY A 131 -10.23 -14.38 -21.45
CA GLY A 131 -10.23 -13.65 -22.73
C GLY A 131 -10.11 -12.13 -22.68
N GLY A 132 -9.77 -11.53 -21.53
CA GLY A 132 -9.58 -10.09 -21.42
C GLY A 132 -8.12 -9.64 -21.57
N ASP A 133 -7.93 -8.34 -21.68
CA ASP A 133 -6.63 -7.71 -21.94
C ASP A 133 -5.99 -7.21 -20.64
N VAL A 134 -4.71 -7.54 -20.47
CA VAL A 134 -3.90 -7.10 -19.32
C VAL A 134 -2.74 -6.25 -19.80
N VAL A 135 -2.61 -5.06 -19.23
CA VAL A 135 -1.47 -4.18 -19.43
C VAL A 135 -0.78 -3.94 -18.09
N VAL A 136 0.53 -4.09 -18.06
CA VAL A 136 1.35 -3.80 -16.89
C VAL A 136 2.32 -2.69 -17.22
N THR A 137 2.48 -1.70 -16.34
CA THR A 137 3.56 -0.72 -16.46
C THR A 137 4.68 -1.04 -15.47
N SER A 138 5.94 -1.00 -15.93
CA SER A 138 7.09 -1.19 -15.06
C SER A 138 8.31 -0.40 -15.53
N ARG A 139 9.23 -0.18 -14.59
CA ARG A 139 10.60 0.32 -14.83
C ARG A 139 11.65 -0.77 -14.72
N SER A 140 11.27 -1.99 -14.31
CA SER A 140 12.16 -3.12 -14.13
C SER A 140 12.15 -4.01 -15.37
N SER A 141 13.31 -4.40 -15.88
CA SER A 141 13.44 -5.30 -17.03
C SER A 141 13.33 -6.80 -16.69
N GLY A 142 13.23 -7.14 -15.39
CA GLY A 142 13.18 -8.51 -14.90
C GLY A 142 11.84 -9.23 -15.06
N TRP A 143 11.32 -9.29 -16.29
CA TRP A 143 9.99 -9.87 -16.62
C TRP A 143 10.09 -11.01 -17.64
N PRO A 144 10.62 -12.18 -17.25
CA PRO A 144 10.77 -13.30 -18.17
C PRO A 144 9.40 -13.81 -18.65
N GLY A 145 9.29 -14.07 -19.97
CA GLY A 145 8.07 -14.62 -20.56
C GLY A 145 6.96 -13.61 -20.90
N TRP A 146 7.12 -12.33 -20.53
CA TRP A 146 6.16 -11.29 -20.86
C TRP A 146 6.45 -10.65 -22.22
N SER A 147 5.39 -10.28 -22.96
CA SER A 147 5.52 -9.49 -24.19
C SER A 147 5.83 -8.03 -23.82
N ALA A 148 7.13 -7.71 -23.75
CA ALA A 148 7.58 -6.36 -23.41
C ALA A 148 7.54 -5.42 -24.63
N LEU A 149 6.96 -4.24 -24.44
CA LEU A 149 6.99 -3.09 -25.33
C LEU A 149 7.82 -2.00 -24.65
N GLU A 150 8.99 -1.72 -25.21
CA GLU A 150 9.89 -0.67 -24.75
C GLU A 150 9.36 0.72 -25.15
N VAL A 151 9.08 1.55 -24.15
CA VAL A 151 8.59 2.92 -24.33
C VAL A 151 9.76 3.88 -24.26
N GLY A 152 10.20 4.37 -25.42
CA GLY A 152 11.23 5.40 -25.55
C GLY A 152 10.66 6.83 -25.54
N PRO A 153 11.47 7.87 -25.78
CA PRO A 153 11.00 9.26 -25.96
C PRO A 153 10.00 9.42 -27.11
N LEU A 154 9.33 10.58 -27.18
CA LEU A 154 8.46 10.89 -28.33
C LEU A 154 9.26 11.02 -29.62
N ASP A 155 8.59 10.81 -30.76
CA ASP A 155 9.15 11.25 -32.03
C ASP A 155 9.33 12.78 -32.04
N LEU A 156 10.30 13.29 -32.78
CA LEU A 156 10.58 14.72 -32.80
C LEU A 156 9.40 15.55 -33.32
N GLN A 157 8.70 15.06 -34.36
CA GLN A 157 7.55 15.75 -34.92
C GLN A 157 6.37 15.73 -33.94
N GLU A 158 6.15 14.61 -33.25
CA GLU A 158 5.14 14.48 -32.20
C GLU A 158 5.44 15.41 -31.02
N ALA A 159 6.69 15.43 -30.53
CA ALA A 159 7.13 16.30 -29.44
C ALA A 159 6.99 17.80 -29.77
N ALA A 160 7.39 18.20 -30.99
CA ALA A 160 7.23 19.59 -31.44
C ALA A 160 5.74 19.94 -31.60
N GLY A 161 4.93 19.04 -32.16
CA GLY A 161 3.48 19.21 -32.28
C GLY A 161 2.80 19.37 -30.92
N PHE A 162 3.18 18.54 -29.94
CA PHE A 162 2.75 18.65 -28.56
C PHE A 162 3.04 20.05 -27.98
N LEU A 163 4.28 20.54 -28.11
CA LEU A 163 4.66 21.86 -27.61
C LEU A 163 3.83 22.98 -28.26
N LEU A 164 3.64 22.96 -29.58
CA LEU A 164 2.84 23.98 -30.28
C LEU A 164 1.39 23.99 -29.79
N GLN A 165 0.77 22.81 -29.72
CA GLN A 165 -0.61 22.67 -29.25
C GLN A 165 -0.76 23.13 -27.80
N ARG A 166 0.14 22.68 -26.93
CA ARG A 166 0.05 22.91 -25.48
C ARG A 166 0.37 24.35 -25.09
N THR A 167 1.32 24.98 -25.79
CA THR A 167 1.72 26.38 -25.53
C THR A 167 0.83 27.41 -26.22
N GLU A 168 0.00 27.00 -27.18
CA GLU A 168 -0.77 27.91 -28.04
C GLU A 168 0.16 28.93 -28.73
N ARG A 169 1.25 28.42 -29.33
CA ARG A 169 2.26 29.20 -30.08
C ARG A 169 2.43 28.62 -31.48
N GLU A 170 2.91 29.45 -32.39
CA GLU A 170 3.07 29.09 -33.82
C GLU A 170 4.54 28.86 -34.24
N ASP A 171 5.49 28.97 -33.31
CA ASP A 171 6.93 28.85 -33.59
C ASP A 171 7.37 27.38 -33.72
N ALA A 172 7.13 26.80 -34.89
CA ALA A 172 7.46 25.40 -35.19
C ALA A 172 8.97 25.09 -35.10
N SER A 173 9.82 26.03 -35.50
CA SER A 173 11.27 25.86 -35.44
C SER A 173 11.76 25.86 -33.98
N GLY A 174 11.28 26.80 -33.18
CA GLY A 174 11.55 26.86 -31.75
C GLY A 174 11.04 25.62 -31.03
N ALA A 175 9.82 25.15 -31.35
CA ALA A 175 9.26 23.93 -30.77
C ALA A 175 10.13 22.70 -31.05
N ALA A 176 10.60 22.52 -32.29
CA ALA A 176 11.49 21.41 -32.63
C ALA A 176 12.87 21.54 -31.97
N ALA A 177 13.39 22.76 -31.77
CA ALA A 177 14.64 22.97 -31.05
C ALA A 177 14.50 22.65 -29.56
N LEU A 178 13.44 23.15 -28.92
CA LEU A 178 13.11 22.87 -27.52
C LEU A 178 12.86 21.38 -27.29
N ALA A 179 12.16 20.70 -28.19
CA ALA A 179 11.93 19.26 -28.10
C ALA A 179 13.24 18.46 -28.09
N ARG A 180 14.25 18.86 -28.88
CA ARG A 180 15.58 18.22 -28.85
C ARG A 180 16.32 18.49 -27.55
N GLU A 181 16.29 19.73 -27.08
CA GLU A 181 16.94 20.13 -25.82
C GLU A 181 16.37 19.36 -24.60
N LEU A 182 15.08 19.04 -24.65
CA LEU A 182 14.37 18.28 -23.62
C LEU A 182 14.41 16.75 -23.83
N ASP A 183 15.29 16.26 -24.70
CA ASP A 183 15.42 14.85 -25.07
C ASP A 183 14.12 14.18 -25.56
N ARG A 184 13.12 14.99 -25.95
CA ARG A 184 11.75 14.55 -26.29
C ARG A 184 11.08 13.76 -25.15
N HIS A 185 11.48 14.05 -23.91
CA HIS A 185 10.96 13.42 -22.71
C HIS A 185 9.57 14.01 -22.35
N PRO A 186 8.49 13.21 -22.31
CA PRO A 186 7.12 13.72 -22.17
C PRO A 186 6.87 14.61 -20.95
N LEU A 187 7.36 14.23 -19.77
CA LEU A 187 7.19 15.06 -18.58
C LEU A 187 7.94 16.40 -18.71
N SER A 188 9.13 16.40 -19.31
CA SER A 188 9.91 17.63 -19.50
C SER A 188 9.18 18.58 -20.46
N LEU A 189 8.58 18.02 -21.52
CA LEU A 189 7.79 18.77 -22.49
C LEU A 189 6.54 19.38 -21.83
N GLU A 190 5.80 18.62 -21.03
CA GLU A 190 4.58 19.12 -20.34
C GLU A 190 4.92 20.26 -19.39
N LEU A 191 5.96 20.11 -18.56
CA LEU A 191 6.38 21.15 -17.62
C LEU A 191 6.85 22.43 -18.33
N ALA A 192 7.68 22.28 -19.37
CA ALA A 192 8.11 23.41 -20.19
C ALA A 192 6.92 24.09 -20.88
N ALA A 193 5.98 23.33 -21.42
CA ALA A 193 4.82 23.87 -22.09
C ALA A 193 3.86 24.58 -21.11
N ALA A 194 3.64 24.00 -19.92
CA ALA A 194 2.85 24.61 -18.84
C ALA A 194 3.47 25.96 -18.44
N TYR A 195 4.80 26.01 -18.27
CA TYR A 195 5.53 27.25 -18.00
C TYR A 195 5.29 28.31 -19.10
N ILE A 196 5.52 27.95 -20.37
CA ILE A 196 5.43 28.89 -21.50
C ILE A 196 4.00 29.43 -21.61
N ARG A 197 3.01 28.56 -21.45
CA ARG A 197 1.59 28.93 -21.48
C ARG A 197 1.24 29.89 -20.36
N TRP A 198 1.62 29.55 -19.13
CA TRP A 198 1.30 30.35 -17.95
C TRP A 198 1.96 31.74 -17.96
N THR A 199 3.23 31.80 -18.33
CA THR A 199 4.01 33.05 -18.32
C THR A 199 3.74 33.93 -19.54
N GLY A 200 3.15 33.37 -20.59
CA GLY A 200 3.03 34.08 -21.86
C GLY A 200 4.34 34.19 -22.64
N ALA A 201 5.41 33.49 -22.22
CA ALA A 201 6.71 33.54 -22.90
C ALA A 201 6.63 33.02 -24.36
N SER A 202 7.60 33.40 -25.18
CA SER A 202 7.84 32.75 -26.47
C SER A 202 8.65 31.46 -26.26
N ILE A 203 8.51 30.50 -27.19
CA ILE A 203 9.27 29.25 -27.13
C ILE A 203 10.78 29.52 -27.18
N SER A 204 11.23 30.40 -28.09
CA SER A 204 12.64 30.77 -28.19
C SER A 204 13.21 31.39 -26.91
N ARG A 205 12.46 32.29 -26.25
CA ARG A 205 12.91 32.88 -24.99
C ARG A 205 13.09 31.82 -23.90
N TYR A 206 12.13 30.90 -23.77
CA TYR A 206 12.23 29.82 -22.80
C TYR A 206 13.40 28.89 -23.11
N LEU A 207 13.62 28.58 -24.40
CA LEU A 207 14.75 27.77 -24.83
C LEU A 207 16.10 28.41 -24.48
N ASP A 208 16.21 29.73 -24.63
CA ASP A 208 17.41 30.47 -24.22
C ASP A 208 17.62 30.40 -22.70
N ASP A 209 16.56 30.60 -21.91
CA ASP A 209 16.60 30.48 -20.44
C ASP A 209 17.03 29.05 -20.01
N LEU A 210 16.46 28.02 -20.65
CA LEU A 210 16.79 26.61 -20.40
C LEU A 210 18.25 26.31 -20.72
N ARG A 211 18.75 26.77 -21.88
CA ARG A 211 20.16 26.59 -22.27
C ARG A 211 21.12 27.32 -21.34
N GLY A 212 20.73 28.50 -20.87
CA GLY A 212 21.45 29.22 -19.83
C GLY A 212 21.60 28.36 -18.58
N ARG A 213 20.50 27.76 -18.11
CA ARG A 213 20.51 26.87 -16.94
C ARG A 213 21.34 25.60 -17.17
N LEU A 214 21.23 24.98 -18.34
CA LEU A 214 22.01 23.77 -18.69
C LEU A 214 23.50 24.05 -18.85
N ALA A 215 23.90 25.28 -19.15
CA ALA A 215 25.31 25.68 -19.22
C ALA A 215 25.95 25.86 -17.84
N GLU A 216 25.15 26.04 -16.79
CA GLU A 216 25.64 26.13 -15.42
C GLU A 216 25.90 24.72 -14.85
N PRO A 217 27.02 24.51 -14.14
CA PRO A 217 27.26 23.23 -13.50
C PRO A 217 26.16 22.96 -12.47
N PRO A 218 25.52 21.78 -12.48
CA PRO A 218 24.44 21.49 -11.55
C PRO A 218 24.98 21.54 -10.11
N ALA A 219 24.28 22.26 -9.24
CA ALA A 219 24.62 22.33 -7.81
C ALA A 219 24.69 20.92 -7.17
N ARG A 220 23.85 19.99 -7.66
CA ARG A 220 23.82 18.58 -7.25
C ARG A 220 23.43 17.71 -8.44
N LYS A 221 24.14 16.60 -8.67
CA LYS A 221 23.67 15.56 -9.59
C LYS A 221 22.50 14.83 -8.95
N LEU A 222 21.42 14.66 -9.70
CA LEU A 222 20.19 14.02 -9.23
C LEU A 222 20.07 12.61 -9.85
N PRO A 223 20.38 11.54 -9.10
CA PRO A 223 20.31 10.18 -9.63
C PRO A 223 18.90 9.86 -10.15
N GLY A 224 18.81 9.34 -11.37
CA GLY A 224 17.54 8.93 -11.97
C GLY A 224 16.69 10.06 -12.56
N ILE A 225 17.10 11.33 -12.43
CA ILE A 225 16.43 12.47 -13.05
C ILE A 225 17.27 12.96 -14.23
N PRO A 226 16.74 12.93 -15.48
CA PRO A 226 17.44 13.47 -16.64
C PRO A 226 17.81 14.95 -16.44
N GLU A 227 18.99 15.35 -16.90
CA GLU A 227 19.50 16.72 -16.72
C GLU A 227 18.58 17.80 -17.32
N PRO A 228 18.02 17.64 -18.54
CA PRO A 228 17.02 18.58 -19.04
C PRO A 228 15.76 18.66 -18.17
N LEU A 229 15.32 17.55 -17.59
CA LEU A 229 14.18 17.54 -16.68
C LEU A 229 14.50 18.29 -15.38
N ALA A 230 15.68 18.07 -14.80
CA ALA A 230 16.11 18.78 -13.61
C ALA A 230 16.14 20.30 -13.84
N ALA A 231 16.67 20.76 -14.98
CA ALA A 231 16.69 22.19 -15.33
C ALA A 231 15.28 22.78 -15.48
N VAL A 232 14.35 22.06 -16.13
CA VAL A 232 12.94 22.47 -16.25
C VAL A 232 12.26 22.56 -14.88
N LEU A 233 12.54 21.60 -13.99
CA LEU A 233 12.01 21.58 -12.62
C LEU A 233 12.56 22.74 -11.78
N GLU A 234 13.86 23.04 -11.86
CA GLU A 234 14.46 24.19 -11.17
C GLU A 234 13.77 25.49 -11.59
N ILE A 235 13.65 25.74 -12.90
CA ILE A 235 12.95 26.92 -13.43
C ILE A 235 11.51 27.00 -12.91
N SER A 236 10.79 25.87 -12.90
CA SER A 236 9.40 25.80 -12.47
C SER A 236 9.25 26.05 -10.97
N VAL A 237 10.13 25.50 -10.14
CA VAL A 237 10.07 25.63 -8.67
C VAL A 237 10.57 27.00 -8.19
N GLU A 238 11.59 27.59 -8.84
CA GLU A 238 11.99 28.98 -8.59
C GLU A 238 10.80 29.95 -8.77
N GLN A 239 9.98 29.72 -9.80
CA GLN A 239 8.77 30.51 -10.01
C GLN A 239 7.66 30.29 -9.00
N VAL A 240 7.54 29.07 -8.45
CA VAL A 240 6.60 28.80 -7.36
C VAL A 240 7.04 29.58 -6.14
N GLY A 241 8.33 29.47 -5.76
CA GLY A 241 8.90 30.16 -4.61
C GLY A 241 8.82 31.68 -4.68
N ALA A 242 8.86 32.26 -5.88
CA ALA A 242 8.69 33.70 -6.07
C ALA A 242 7.28 34.22 -5.72
N VAL A 243 6.26 33.35 -5.65
CA VAL A 243 4.85 33.77 -5.49
C VAL A 243 4.09 33.05 -4.38
N SER A 244 4.56 31.90 -3.90
CA SER A 244 3.85 31.10 -2.89
C SER A 244 4.82 30.20 -2.13
N GLN A 245 5.02 30.50 -0.85
CA GLN A 245 5.72 29.61 0.07
C GLN A 245 4.88 28.34 0.30
N GLU A 246 3.55 28.48 0.29
CA GLU A 246 2.59 27.38 0.38
C GLU A 246 2.79 26.33 -0.70
N GLY A 247 3.08 26.76 -1.93
CA GLY A 247 3.41 25.86 -3.03
C GLY A 247 4.72 25.10 -2.78
N LEU A 248 5.74 25.75 -2.21
CA LEU A 248 7.02 25.09 -1.90
C LEU A 248 6.87 24.09 -0.75
N ASP A 249 6.16 24.45 0.31
CA ASP A 249 5.96 23.58 1.47
C ASP A 249 5.11 22.37 1.07
N LEU A 250 4.05 22.58 0.27
CA LEU A 250 3.25 21.47 -0.26
C LEU A 250 4.04 20.56 -1.19
N LEU A 251 4.87 21.12 -2.06
CA LEU A 251 5.76 20.33 -2.92
C LEU A 251 6.75 19.51 -2.07
N THR A 252 7.27 20.11 -1.00
CA THR A 252 8.19 19.45 -0.07
C THR A 252 7.49 18.33 0.69
N LEU A 253 6.33 18.58 1.29
CA LEU A 253 5.51 17.56 1.95
C LEU A 253 5.21 16.39 1.00
N SER A 254 4.83 16.71 -0.24
CA SER A 254 4.48 15.68 -1.23
C SER A 254 5.63 14.70 -1.44
N ALA A 255 6.89 15.10 -1.26
CA ALA A 255 8.05 14.23 -1.42
C ALA A 255 8.12 13.06 -0.41
N PHE A 256 7.32 13.15 0.67
CA PHE A 256 7.22 12.19 1.76
C PHE A 256 5.89 11.42 1.77
N LEU A 257 5.01 11.65 0.80
CA LEU A 257 3.72 10.97 0.65
C LEU A 257 3.65 10.23 -0.69
N ALA A 258 2.66 9.33 -0.84
CA ALA A 258 2.51 8.57 -2.07
C ALA A 258 2.27 9.49 -3.30
N PRO A 259 2.78 9.17 -4.50
CA PRO A 259 2.69 10.04 -5.67
C PRO A 259 1.27 10.26 -6.22
N GLU A 260 0.33 9.36 -5.92
CA GLU A 260 -1.00 9.36 -6.51
C GLU A 260 -2.10 9.35 -5.47
N ASP A 261 -3.22 9.98 -5.82
CA ASP A 261 -4.46 10.01 -5.04
C ASP A 261 -4.26 10.49 -3.59
N LEU A 262 -3.42 11.52 -3.40
CA LEU A 262 -3.25 12.21 -2.12
C LEU A 262 -4.54 12.94 -1.76
N PRO A 263 -5.21 12.59 -0.67
CA PRO A 263 -6.44 13.28 -0.33
C PRO A 263 -6.19 14.70 0.19
N VAL A 264 -6.91 15.67 -0.35
CA VAL A 264 -6.67 17.09 -0.01
C VAL A 264 -6.98 17.38 1.46
N ASP A 265 -8.00 16.75 2.03
CA ASP A 265 -8.33 16.83 3.46
C ASP A 265 -7.25 16.17 4.36
N LEU A 266 -6.50 15.18 3.87
CA LEU A 266 -5.31 14.69 4.58
C LEU A 266 -4.24 15.78 4.63
N LEU A 267 -4.01 16.46 3.49
CA LEU A 267 -3.05 17.57 3.42
C LEU A 267 -3.44 18.69 4.39
N GLU A 268 -4.74 18.99 4.51
CA GLU A 268 -5.25 19.94 5.50
C GLU A 268 -5.05 19.46 6.95
N LYS A 269 -5.14 18.14 7.22
CA LYS A 269 -4.90 17.57 8.55
C LYS A 269 -3.40 17.49 8.91
N THR A 270 -2.49 17.44 7.94
CA THR A 270 -1.03 17.58 8.12
C THR A 270 -0.59 19.04 8.42
N ALA A 271 -1.50 19.89 8.91
CA ALA A 271 -1.33 21.35 9.11
C ALA A 271 -0.16 21.79 10.00
N ALA A 272 0.48 20.89 10.75
CA ALA A 272 1.70 21.25 11.49
C ALA A 272 2.88 21.59 10.54
N LEU A 273 2.86 21.05 9.32
CA LEU A 273 3.88 21.24 8.29
C LEU A 273 3.45 22.14 7.14
N LEU A 274 2.14 22.32 6.96
CA LEU A 274 1.57 23.06 5.84
C LEU A 274 1.04 24.42 6.28
N PRO A 275 1.17 25.45 5.45
CA PRO A 275 0.73 26.80 5.78
C PRO A 275 -0.80 26.96 5.82
N GLU A 276 -1.24 28.14 6.24
CA GLU A 276 -2.64 28.54 6.49
C GLU A 276 -3.64 28.21 5.35
N SER A 277 -3.18 27.95 4.11
CA SER A 277 -4.04 27.55 2.99
C SER A 277 -3.40 26.53 2.03
N VAL A 278 -3.85 25.27 2.13
CA VAL A 278 -3.50 24.18 1.19
C VAL A 278 -3.94 24.50 -0.24
N GLU A 279 -5.10 25.14 -0.40
CA GLU A 279 -5.67 25.50 -1.71
C GLU A 279 -4.77 26.48 -2.49
N LEU A 280 -4.17 27.47 -1.82
CA LEU A 280 -3.23 28.39 -2.46
C LEU A 280 -1.97 27.66 -2.96
N GLY A 281 -1.45 26.72 -2.15
CA GLY A 281 -0.32 25.87 -2.54
C GLY A 281 -0.64 25.00 -3.75
N ILE A 282 -1.81 24.34 -3.75
CA ILE A 282 -2.29 23.55 -4.90
C ILE A 282 -2.38 24.42 -6.15
N ALA A 283 -3.03 25.59 -6.06
CA ALA A 283 -3.19 26.49 -7.20
C ALA A 283 -1.84 27.00 -7.74
N ALA A 284 -0.86 27.24 -6.86
CA ALA A 284 0.48 27.67 -7.26
C ALA A 284 1.20 26.58 -8.07
N LEU A 285 1.14 25.33 -7.62
CA LEU A 285 1.78 24.17 -8.26
C LEU A 285 1.06 23.73 -9.55
N GLU A 286 -0.28 23.72 -9.54
CA GLU A 286 -1.11 23.27 -10.67
C GLU A 286 -0.86 24.12 -11.91
N ARG A 287 -0.73 25.45 -11.73
CA ARG A 287 -0.42 26.39 -12.82
C ARG A 287 0.92 26.13 -13.51
N ARG A 288 1.86 25.44 -12.86
CA ARG A 288 3.17 25.04 -13.43
C ARG A 288 3.19 23.57 -13.89
N GLY A 289 2.06 22.86 -13.83
CA GLY A 289 1.99 21.44 -14.17
C GLY A 289 2.74 20.52 -13.22
N LEU A 290 3.14 21.00 -12.03
CA LEU A 290 3.86 20.21 -11.03
C LEU A 290 2.95 19.22 -10.29
N VAL A 291 1.65 19.51 -10.26
CA VAL A 291 0.62 18.65 -9.66
C VAL A 291 -0.58 18.53 -10.59
N ARG A 292 -1.30 17.42 -10.47
CA ARG A 292 -2.60 17.21 -11.12
C ARG A 292 -3.68 17.15 -10.04
N ARG A 293 -4.76 17.89 -10.25
CA ARG A 293 -5.91 17.91 -9.36
C ARG A 293 -7.02 17.00 -9.88
N GLY A 294 -7.52 16.12 -9.01
CA GLY A 294 -8.75 15.35 -9.19
C GLY A 294 -9.85 15.81 -8.24
N GLU A 295 -10.97 15.09 -8.20
CA GLU A 295 -12.06 15.35 -7.25
C GLU A 295 -11.61 15.01 -5.82
N GLY A 296 -11.19 16.04 -5.05
CA GLY A 296 -10.71 15.87 -3.67
C GLY A 296 -9.36 15.18 -3.53
N LEU A 297 -8.67 14.92 -4.64
CA LEU A 297 -7.40 14.21 -4.71
C LEU A 297 -6.34 15.06 -5.44
N LEU A 298 -5.08 14.87 -5.06
CA LEU A 298 -3.91 15.48 -5.67
C LEU A 298 -2.95 14.37 -6.13
N SER A 299 -2.31 14.54 -7.28
CA SER A 299 -1.25 13.65 -7.75
C SER A 299 -0.01 14.47 -8.08
N VAL A 300 1.15 13.98 -7.65
CA VAL A 300 2.46 14.59 -7.88
C VAL A 300 3.34 13.55 -8.56
N HIS A 301 3.90 13.88 -9.72
CA HIS A 301 4.68 12.89 -10.47
C HIS A 301 5.90 12.42 -9.64
N PRO A 302 6.25 11.13 -9.62
CA PRO A 302 7.37 10.61 -8.82
C PRO A 302 8.71 11.34 -9.02
N LEU A 303 9.04 11.72 -10.26
CA LEU A 303 10.25 12.53 -10.56
C LEU A 303 10.19 13.96 -10.00
N VAL A 304 8.99 14.56 -9.90
CA VAL A 304 8.80 15.87 -9.27
C VAL A 304 9.01 15.75 -7.75
N GLN A 305 8.47 14.70 -7.12
CA GLN A 305 8.73 14.38 -5.71
C GLN A 305 10.21 14.09 -5.45
N ALA A 306 10.85 13.29 -6.31
CA ALA A 306 12.28 12.98 -6.18
C ALA A 306 13.15 14.23 -6.28
N PHE A 307 12.79 15.15 -7.19
CA PHE A 307 13.43 16.46 -7.28
C PHE A 307 13.23 17.29 -6.02
N ALA A 308 11.99 17.42 -5.52
CA ALA A 308 11.69 18.13 -4.28
C ALA A 308 12.49 17.57 -3.08
N TYR A 309 12.51 16.24 -2.93
CA TYR A 309 13.32 15.55 -1.91
C TYR A 309 14.82 15.84 -2.03
N SER A 310 15.32 15.93 -3.27
CA SER A 310 16.74 16.13 -3.53
C SER A 310 17.26 17.51 -3.15
N ARG A 311 16.36 18.51 -3.07
CA ARG A 311 16.66 19.88 -2.65
C ARG A 311 16.92 20.01 -1.15
N LEU A 312 16.41 19.06 -0.36
CA LEU A 312 16.58 19.03 1.08
C LEU A 312 17.96 18.48 1.46
N ASP A 313 18.54 19.05 2.50
CA ASP A 313 19.67 18.47 3.22
C ASP A 313 19.23 17.30 4.11
N GLU A 314 20.18 16.67 4.79
CA GLU A 314 19.90 15.48 5.61
C GLU A 314 19.01 15.79 6.83
N GLU A 315 19.21 16.94 7.48
CA GLU A 315 18.47 17.31 8.69
C GLU A 315 17.05 17.76 8.33
N GLU A 316 16.89 18.49 7.24
CA GLU A 316 15.60 18.83 6.67
C GLU A 316 14.81 17.56 6.30
N ARG A 317 15.45 16.57 5.66
CA ARG A 317 14.79 15.30 5.33
C ARG A 317 14.31 14.55 6.55
N LYS A 318 15.13 14.47 7.61
CA LYS A 318 14.74 13.84 8.88
C LYS A 318 13.55 14.55 9.51
N ALA A 319 13.59 15.88 9.58
CA ALA A 319 12.51 16.69 10.16
C ALA A 319 11.18 16.49 9.40
N TRP A 320 11.22 16.61 8.06
CA TRP A 320 10.04 16.41 7.23
C TRP A 320 9.52 14.98 7.27
N ALA A 321 10.39 13.96 7.24
CA ALA A 321 9.97 12.58 7.32
C ALA A 321 9.27 12.26 8.64
N ALA A 322 9.87 12.67 9.77
CA ALA A 322 9.32 12.42 11.10
C ALA A 322 7.94 13.06 11.29
N GLU A 323 7.78 14.32 10.87
CA GLU A 323 6.53 15.03 11.06
C GLU A 323 5.44 14.58 10.07
N THR A 324 5.82 14.17 8.85
CA THR A 324 4.88 13.56 7.90
C THR A 324 4.33 12.26 8.47
N VAL A 325 5.20 11.37 8.96
CA VAL A 325 4.78 10.11 9.57
C VAL A 325 3.94 10.33 10.82
N ARG A 326 4.31 11.28 11.69
CA ARG A 326 3.50 11.68 12.86
C ARG A 326 2.08 12.05 12.46
N SER A 327 1.95 12.89 11.44
CA SER A 327 0.66 13.38 10.96
C SER A 327 -0.18 12.25 10.33
N VAL A 328 0.46 11.38 9.54
CA VAL A 328 -0.22 10.22 8.95
C VAL A 328 -0.66 9.24 10.03
N ALA A 329 0.17 8.97 11.05
CA ALA A 329 -0.19 8.14 12.21
C ALA A 329 -1.40 8.68 12.98
N GLY A 330 -1.47 10.01 13.17
CA GLY A 330 -2.62 10.66 13.79
C GLY A 330 -3.92 10.48 13.00
N ALA A 331 -3.83 10.38 11.67
CA ALA A 331 -4.99 10.23 10.78
C ALA A 331 -5.36 8.77 10.48
N PHE A 332 -4.38 7.85 10.45
CA PHE A 332 -4.56 6.47 9.99
C PHE A 332 -5.32 5.59 10.97
N GLY A 333 -5.35 5.90 12.27
CA GLY A 333 -5.89 4.92 13.22
C GLY A 333 -6.13 5.42 14.64
N SER A 334 -6.99 6.43 14.81
CA SER A 334 -7.43 6.83 16.16
C SER A 334 -8.14 5.70 16.92
N TYR A 335 -8.77 4.74 16.23
CA TYR A 335 -9.27 3.49 16.82
C TYR A 335 -9.55 2.41 15.75
N ILE A 336 -8.59 1.53 15.48
CA ILE A 336 -8.70 0.52 14.40
C ILE A 336 -9.77 -0.55 14.61
N GLU A 337 -10.23 -0.70 15.85
CA GLU A 337 -11.35 -1.58 16.21
C GLU A 337 -12.71 -0.99 15.80
N ASP A 338 -12.75 0.31 15.47
CA ASP A 338 -13.93 0.97 14.92
C ASP A 338 -13.94 0.84 13.39
N LEU A 339 -14.86 0.02 12.87
CA LEU A 339 -15.06 -0.17 11.43
C LEU A 339 -15.35 1.14 10.68
N ALA A 340 -15.90 2.15 11.35
CA ALA A 340 -16.17 3.45 10.74
C ALA A 340 -14.87 4.18 10.28
N THR A 341 -13.71 3.80 10.82
CA THR A 341 -12.41 4.38 10.45
C THR A 341 -11.79 3.71 9.21
N TRP A 342 -12.24 2.51 8.84
CA TRP A 342 -11.60 1.70 7.80
C TRP A 342 -11.61 2.31 6.40
N PRO A 343 -12.66 3.03 5.96
CA PRO A 343 -12.60 3.78 4.69
C PRO A 343 -11.48 4.81 4.66
N GLU A 344 -11.21 5.48 5.78
CA GLU A 344 -10.10 6.43 5.89
C GLU A 344 -8.76 5.71 5.90
N CYS A 345 -8.61 4.61 6.67
CA CYS A 345 -7.40 3.77 6.64
C CYS A 345 -7.07 3.30 5.22
N ARG A 346 -8.07 2.79 4.49
CA ARG A 346 -7.91 2.32 3.09
C ARG A 346 -7.31 3.39 2.21
N ARG A 347 -7.84 4.61 2.33
CA ARG A 347 -7.44 5.77 1.54
C ARG A 347 -6.04 6.27 1.91
N LEU A 348 -5.65 6.15 3.18
CA LEU A 348 -4.37 6.61 3.70
C LEU A 348 -3.24 5.57 3.57
N LEU A 349 -3.57 4.30 3.36
CA LEU A 349 -2.61 3.18 3.26
C LEU A 349 -1.43 3.46 2.31
N PRO A 350 -1.63 3.98 1.08
CA PRO A 350 -0.53 4.39 0.21
C PRO A 350 0.48 5.33 0.88
N SER A 351 0.00 6.40 1.50
CA SER A 351 0.83 7.41 2.14
C SER A 351 1.44 6.92 3.45
N ALA A 352 0.75 6.03 4.18
CA ALA A 352 1.28 5.41 5.38
C ALA A 352 2.52 4.56 5.07
N LEU A 353 2.44 3.69 4.07
CA LEU A 353 3.56 2.85 3.64
C LEU A 353 4.70 3.67 3.00
N PHE A 354 4.35 4.72 2.25
CA PHE A 354 5.36 5.55 1.60
C PHE A 354 6.15 6.39 2.62
N SER A 355 5.46 7.01 3.58
CA SER A 355 6.09 7.89 4.57
C SER A 355 7.00 7.14 5.56
N THR A 356 6.64 5.91 5.96
CA THR A 356 7.49 5.07 6.82
C THR A 356 8.79 4.67 6.12
N ARG A 357 8.73 4.29 4.83
CA ARG A 357 9.95 4.04 4.02
C ARG A 357 10.86 5.26 3.94
N ARG A 358 10.29 6.47 3.87
CA ARG A 358 11.09 7.70 3.90
C ARG A 358 11.81 7.93 5.23
N VAL A 359 11.17 7.62 6.35
CA VAL A 359 11.83 7.67 7.68
C VAL A 359 12.97 6.66 7.76
N GLU A 360 12.80 5.46 7.21
CA GLU A 360 13.87 4.46 7.15
C GLU A 360 15.07 4.94 6.31
N GLU A 361 14.81 5.52 5.14
CA GLU A 361 15.85 6.03 4.21
C GLU A 361 16.77 7.10 4.83
N VAL A 362 16.29 7.89 5.81
CA VAL A 362 17.00 9.05 6.37
C VAL A 362 17.72 8.78 7.69
N GLY A 363 17.60 7.59 8.29
CA GLY A 363 18.25 7.36 9.59
C GLY A 363 17.87 6.11 10.39
N GLY A 364 16.99 5.23 9.90
CA GLY A 364 16.83 3.89 10.47
C GLY A 364 15.65 3.66 11.42
N GLY A 365 14.55 4.42 11.28
CA GLY A 365 13.30 4.22 12.03
C GLY A 365 13.03 5.31 13.07
N SER A 366 11.76 5.53 13.42
CA SER A 366 11.34 6.43 14.51
C SER A 366 10.16 5.81 15.27
N GLU A 367 9.90 6.28 16.49
CA GLU A 367 8.73 5.85 17.27
C GLU A 367 7.42 6.07 16.50
N GLU A 368 7.32 7.19 15.77
CA GLU A 368 6.15 7.48 14.96
C GLU A 368 6.00 6.50 13.78
N ALA A 369 7.12 6.06 13.18
CA ALA A 369 7.10 5.05 12.11
C ALA A 369 6.72 3.67 12.65
N SER A 370 7.25 3.31 13.84
CA SER A 370 6.87 2.08 14.55
C SER A 370 5.36 2.05 14.83
N LEU A 371 4.82 3.12 15.43
CA LEU A 371 3.40 3.25 15.71
C LEU A 371 2.54 3.10 14.45
N LEU A 372 2.91 3.79 13.37
CA LEU A 372 2.17 3.74 12.11
C LEU A 372 2.22 2.35 11.47
N LEU A 373 3.39 1.69 11.43
CA LEU A 373 3.51 0.34 10.90
C LEU A 373 2.74 -0.68 11.76
N SER A 374 2.70 -0.51 13.08
CA SER A 374 1.88 -1.35 13.96
C SER A 374 0.39 -1.21 13.65
N GLN A 375 -0.09 0.03 13.49
CA GLN A 375 -1.48 0.31 13.07
C GLN A 375 -1.78 -0.28 11.67
N VAL A 376 -0.91 -0.07 10.69
CA VAL A 376 -1.06 -0.60 9.33
C VAL A 376 -1.06 -2.14 9.35
N GLY A 377 -0.14 -2.77 10.08
CA GLY A 377 -0.05 -4.22 10.19
C GLY A 377 -1.32 -4.83 10.78
N LEU A 378 -1.86 -4.22 11.84
CA LEU A 378 -3.13 -4.63 12.43
C LEU A 378 -4.31 -4.40 11.48
N TYR A 379 -4.31 -3.29 10.73
CA TYR A 379 -5.37 -2.94 9.79
C TYR A 379 -5.45 -3.99 8.68
N LEU A 380 -4.31 -4.29 8.07
CA LEU A 380 -4.20 -5.28 7.01
C LEU A 380 -4.62 -6.68 7.51
N HIS A 381 -4.20 -7.07 8.71
CA HIS A 381 -4.62 -8.34 9.31
C HIS A 381 -6.15 -8.41 9.49
N ARG A 382 -6.76 -7.37 10.06
CA ARG A 382 -8.22 -7.32 10.27
C ARG A 382 -9.01 -7.30 8.97
N ARG A 383 -8.42 -6.71 7.93
CA ARG A 383 -8.94 -6.69 6.56
C ARG A 383 -8.70 -7.98 5.79
N GLY A 384 -8.02 -8.99 6.35
CA GLY A 384 -7.73 -10.23 5.64
C GLY A 384 -6.54 -10.16 4.68
N ASP A 385 -5.88 -9.02 4.54
CA ASP A 385 -4.62 -8.91 3.80
C ASP A 385 -3.46 -9.42 4.66
N LEU A 386 -3.41 -10.75 4.80
CA LEU A 386 -2.40 -11.44 5.59
C LEU A 386 -0.99 -11.28 5.01
N ARG A 387 -0.86 -11.20 3.67
CA ARG A 387 0.44 -11.03 2.99
C ARG A 387 0.98 -9.63 3.23
N GLY A 388 0.16 -8.60 3.05
CA GLY A 388 0.53 -7.21 3.35
C GLY A 388 0.84 -7.02 4.83
N SER A 389 0.01 -7.58 5.72
CA SER A 389 0.24 -7.53 7.17
C SER A 389 1.58 -8.16 7.57
N LYS A 390 1.89 -9.35 7.02
CA LYS A 390 3.19 -10.01 7.25
C LYS A 390 4.35 -9.09 6.88
N GLY A 391 4.35 -8.54 5.66
CA GLY A 391 5.44 -7.70 5.18
C GLY A 391 5.64 -6.45 6.03
N VAL A 392 4.54 -5.81 6.45
CA VAL A 392 4.58 -4.63 7.33
C VAL A 392 5.11 -4.97 8.73
N LEU A 393 4.67 -6.08 9.33
CA LEU A 393 5.11 -6.50 10.66
C LEU A 393 6.58 -6.96 10.67
N GLU A 394 7.07 -7.59 9.60
CA GLU A 394 8.49 -7.94 9.44
C GLU A 394 9.37 -6.68 9.41
N THR A 395 8.94 -5.64 8.69
CA THR A 395 9.63 -4.34 8.67
C THR A 395 9.58 -3.64 10.03
N LEU A 396 8.42 -3.64 10.69
CA LEU A 396 8.23 -3.09 12.04
C LEU A 396 9.21 -3.72 13.05
N ILE A 397 9.29 -5.04 13.08
CA ILE A 397 10.21 -5.79 13.96
C ILE A 397 11.66 -5.37 13.73
N VAL A 398 12.08 -5.19 12.48
CA VAL A 398 13.46 -4.73 12.17
C VAL A 398 13.70 -3.31 12.67
N ILE A 399 12.70 -2.43 12.59
CA ILE A 399 12.80 -1.07 13.14
C ILE A 399 12.87 -1.11 14.66
N ASP A 400 11.95 -1.79 15.34
CA ASP A 400 11.87 -1.79 16.80
C ASP A 400 13.06 -2.46 17.45
N GLU A 401 13.60 -3.52 16.83
CA GLU A 401 14.85 -4.13 17.27
C GLU A 401 16.03 -3.15 17.21
N ARG A 402 16.06 -2.24 16.22
CA ARG A 402 17.11 -1.23 16.09
C ARG A 402 16.92 -0.09 17.08
N LEU A 403 15.69 0.36 17.28
CA LEU A 403 15.35 1.47 18.17
C LEU A 403 15.58 1.10 19.63
N HIS A 404 15.09 -0.08 20.03
CA HIS A 404 14.95 -0.45 21.44
C HIS A 404 15.84 -1.61 21.87
N GLY A 405 16.39 -2.35 20.91
CA GLY A 405 17.12 -3.59 21.14
C GLY A 405 16.23 -4.84 21.07
N PRO A 406 16.85 -6.03 21.03
CA PRO A 406 16.16 -7.30 20.73
C PRO A 406 15.26 -7.84 21.85
N ASP A 407 15.32 -7.24 23.04
CA ASP A 407 14.60 -7.67 24.26
C ASP A 407 13.56 -6.64 24.73
N HIS A 408 13.15 -5.69 23.87
CA HIS A 408 12.17 -4.66 24.25
C HIS A 408 10.73 -5.21 24.34
N PRO A 409 9.90 -4.82 25.32
CA PRO A 409 8.52 -5.30 25.46
C PRO A 409 7.62 -5.07 24.23
N GLU A 410 7.82 -3.99 23.47
CA GLU A 410 7.01 -3.71 22.29
C GLU A 410 7.21 -4.77 21.22
N LEU A 411 8.46 -5.20 21.00
CA LEU A 411 8.81 -6.27 20.09
C LEU A 411 8.08 -7.58 20.40
N ALA A 412 7.79 -7.88 21.67
CA ALA A 412 6.99 -9.05 22.06
C ALA A 412 5.52 -8.93 21.62
N THR A 413 5.01 -7.72 21.44
CA THR A 413 3.67 -7.48 20.88
C THR A 413 3.69 -7.68 19.36
N ASP A 414 4.69 -7.13 18.67
CA ASP A 414 4.79 -7.24 17.21
C ASP A 414 5.06 -8.68 16.76
N LEU A 415 5.92 -9.40 17.48
CA LEU A 415 6.15 -10.83 17.26
C LEU A 415 4.89 -11.66 17.51
N ASN A 416 4.06 -11.33 18.51
CA ASN A 416 2.78 -12.01 18.71
C ASN A 416 1.80 -11.74 17.56
N ASN A 417 1.78 -10.51 17.04
CA ASN A 417 0.95 -10.16 15.89
C ASN A 417 1.44 -10.89 14.63
N LEU A 418 2.75 -10.88 14.37
CA LEU A 418 3.36 -11.63 13.27
C LEU A 418 3.09 -13.13 13.40
N GLY A 419 3.22 -13.70 14.59
CA GLY A 419 2.91 -15.12 14.85
C GLY A 419 1.46 -15.47 14.51
N SER A 420 0.53 -14.56 14.81
CA SER A 420 -0.89 -14.74 14.48
C SER A 420 -1.13 -14.72 12.97
N VAL A 421 -0.48 -13.80 12.26
CA VAL A 421 -0.55 -13.68 10.79
C VAL A 421 0.10 -14.89 10.11
N LEU A 422 1.29 -15.32 10.57
CA LEU A 422 1.97 -16.50 10.03
C LEU A 422 1.13 -17.76 10.21
N ARG A 423 0.46 -17.92 11.36
CA ARG A 423 -0.48 -19.03 11.58
C ARG A 423 -1.63 -18.99 10.58
N ALA A 424 -2.22 -17.82 10.34
CA ALA A 424 -3.31 -17.66 9.39
C ALA A 424 -2.87 -17.94 7.94
N LEU A 425 -1.60 -17.65 7.60
CA LEU A 425 -0.97 -18.01 6.33
C LEU A 425 -0.56 -19.50 6.23
N GLY A 426 -0.69 -20.27 7.31
CA GLY A 426 -0.28 -21.68 7.36
C GLY A 426 1.22 -21.91 7.65
N ASP A 427 2.03 -20.86 7.86
CA ASP A 427 3.41 -20.99 8.32
C ASP A 427 3.45 -21.24 9.83
N LEU A 428 3.09 -22.45 10.21
CA LEU A 428 3.03 -22.87 11.62
C LEU A 428 4.40 -22.86 12.31
N LEU A 429 5.49 -23.16 11.58
CA LEU A 429 6.84 -23.13 12.14
C LEU A 429 7.32 -21.69 12.38
N GLY A 430 7.05 -20.77 11.46
CA GLY A 430 7.27 -19.35 11.65
C GLY A 430 6.47 -18.80 12.83
N ALA A 431 5.17 -19.12 12.89
CA ALA A 431 4.30 -18.72 13.98
C ALA A 431 4.82 -19.18 15.36
N ARG A 432 5.23 -20.44 15.46
CA ARG A 432 5.83 -21.00 16.67
C ARG A 432 7.04 -20.18 17.13
N ARG A 433 8.01 -19.93 16.23
CA ARG A 433 9.22 -19.15 16.55
C ARG A 433 8.87 -17.75 17.05
N SER A 434 7.91 -17.08 16.41
CA SER A 434 7.50 -15.74 16.80
C SER A 434 6.85 -15.72 18.18
N PHE A 435 5.96 -16.67 18.49
CA PHE A 435 5.34 -16.75 19.83
C PHE A 435 6.33 -17.12 20.92
N GLU A 436 7.20 -18.11 20.70
CA GLU A 436 8.25 -18.50 21.66
C GLU A 436 9.17 -17.32 21.98
N ARG A 437 9.60 -16.58 20.95
CA ARG A 437 10.43 -15.37 21.13
C ARG A 437 9.69 -14.27 21.88
N ALA A 438 8.43 -14.03 21.56
CA ALA A 438 7.62 -13.04 22.25
C ALA A 438 7.40 -13.36 23.74
N ILE A 439 7.23 -14.65 24.08
CA ILE A 439 7.14 -15.11 25.47
C ILE A 439 8.48 -14.89 26.19
N ALA A 440 9.59 -15.29 25.59
CA ALA A 440 10.92 -15.13 26.18
C ALA A 440 11.26 -13.67 26.48
N ILE A 441 10.92 -12.75 25.57
CA ILE A 441 11.12 -11.31 25.77
C ILE A 441 10.26 -10.80 26.94
N GLU A 442 8.98 -11.17 27.02
CA GLU A 442 8.11 -10.71 28.12
C GLU A 442 8.58 -11.26 29.47
N GLU A 443 9.05 -12.51 29.51
CA GLU A 443 9.56 -13.14 30.73
C GLU A 443 10.88 -12.55 31.22
N SER A 444 11.72 -12.02 30.31
CA SER A 444 13.00 -11.41 30.68
C SER A 444 12.84 -10.00 31.26
N GLN A 445 11.64 -9.40 31.18
CA GLN A 445 11.39 -8.07 31.71
C GLN A 445 11.52 -8.03 33.24
N PRO A 446 11.95 -6.89 33.83
CA PRO A 446 12.02 -6.75 35.29
C PRO A 446 10.67 -6.97 35.99
N THR A 447 9.57 -6.62 35.32
CA THR A 447 8.19 -6.82 35.77
C THR A 447 7.37 -7.43 34.64
N PRO A 448 7.43 -8.77 34.43
CA PRO A 448 6.72 -9.43 33.34
C PRO A 448 5.21 -9.25 33.43
N ASP A 449 4.56 -8.88 32.33
CA ASP A 449 3.11 -8.88 32.25
C ASP A 449 2.62 -10.32 32.03
N ARG A 450 2.26 -10.98 33.14
CA ARG A 450 1.77 -12.36 33.13
C ARG A 450 0.53 -12.52 32.25
N LEU A 451 -0.34 -11.51 32.14
CA LEU A 451 -1.54 -11.61 31.31
C LEU A 451 -1.19 -11.62 29.82
N LYS A 452 -0.17 -10.88 29.39
CA LYS A 452 0.34 -10.98 28.02
C LYS A 452 1.00 -12.33 27.77
N ILE A 453 1.76 -12.89 28.73
CA ILE A 453 2.29 -14.26 28.65
C ILE A 453 1.15 -15.27 28.43
N ALA A 454 0.07 -15.19 29.19
CA ALA A 454 -1.07 -16.11 29.04
C ALA A 454 -1.72 -16.05 27.64
N ILE A 455 -1.80 -14.87 27.03
CA ILE A 455 -2.29 -14.71 25.65
C ILE A 455 -1.35 -15.40 24.67
N ARG A 456 -0.04 -15.13 24.76
CA ARG A 456 0.97 -15.67 23.86
C ARG A 456 1.11 -17.19 23.99
N GLU A 457 1.07 -17.72 25.21
CA GLU A 457 1.08 -19.17 25.49
C GLU A 457 -0.14 -19.87 24.90
N ASN A 458 -1.33 -19.28 25.00
CA ASN A 458 -2.51 -19.83 24.33
C ASN A 458 -2.36 -19.86 22.80
N ASN A 459 -1.77 -18.81 22.23
CA ASN A 459 -1.54 -18.75 20.79
C ASN A 459 -0.50 -19.80 20.35
N LEU A 460 0.57 -19.97 21.15
CA LEU A 460 1.58 -21.01 20.97
C LEU A 460 0.96 -22.42 21.07
N GLY A 461 0.14 -22.69 22.08
CA GLY A 461 -0.56 -23.97 22.25
C GLY A 461 -1.44 -24.33 21.04
N THR A 462 -2.10 -23.33 20.45
CA THR A 462 -2.89 -23.52 19.23
C THR A 462 -2.00 -23.93 18.04
N VAL A 463 -0.82 -23.31 17.90
CA VAL A 463 0.14 -23.66 16.84
C VAL A 463 0.77 -25.03 17.07
N LEU A 464 1.15 -25.35 18.31
CA LEU A 464 1.74 -26.64 18.67
C LEU A 464 0.76 -27.80 18.42
N ARG A 465 -0.52 -27.60 18.74
CA ARG A 465 -1.58 -28.55 18.39
C ARG A 465 -1.67 -28.77 16.89
N ALA A 466 -1.69 -27.69 16.10
CA ALA A 466 -1.73 -27.79 14.63
C ALA A 466 -0.48 -28.45 14.03
N LEU A 467 0.67 -28.37 14.71
CA LEU A 467 1.91 -29.09 14.37
C LEU A 467 1.90 -30.57 14.84
N GLY A 468 0.92 -30.99 15.63
CA GLY A 468 0.83 -32.34 16.21
C GLY A 468 1.65 -32.55 17.48
N ASP A 469 2.29 -31.52 18.03
CA ASP A 469 3.00 -31.59 19.32
C ASP A 469 2.01 -31.40 20.48
N LEU A 470 1.12 -32.38 20.64
CA LEU A 470 0.02 -32.32 21.62
C LEU A 470 0.51 -32.18 23.07
N PRO A 471 1.58 -32.86 23.53
CA PRO A 471 2.11 -32.66 24.88
C PRO A 471 2.59 -31.22 25.14
N ALA A 472 3.29 -30.61 24.18
CA ALA A 472 3.72 -29.21 24.33
C ALA A 472 2.52 -28.24 24.28
N ALA A 473 1.50 -28.54 23.46
CA ALA A 473 0.28 -27.76 23.42
C ALA A 473 -0.49 -27.79 24.75
N VAL A 474 -0.61 -28.96 25.39
CA VAL A 474 -1.18 -29.09 26.75
C VAL A 474 -0.42 -28.20 27.73
N ALA A 475 0.91 -28.29 27.77
CA ALA A 475 1.73 -27.50 28.68
C ALA A 475 1.52 -25.99 28.50
N ALA A 476 1.45 -25.52 27.26
CA ALA A 476 1.19 -24.12 26.94
C ALA A 476 -0.21 -23.67 27.39
N PHE A 477 -1.25 -24.47 27.10
CA PHE A 477 -2.62 -24.16 27.54
C PHE A 477 -2.81 -24.19 29.06
N GLU A 478 -2.20 -25.16 29.75
CA GLU A 478 -2.22 -25.23 31.22
C GLU A 478 -1.54 -24.03 31.85
N ARG A 479 -0.41 -23.60 31.28
CA ARG A 479 0.30 -22.40 31.74
C ARG A 479 -0.55 -21.14 31.57
N ALA A 480 -1.16 -20.95 30.40
CA ALA A 480 -2.09 -19.85 30.15
C ALA A 480 -3.29 -19.88 31.11
N LEU A 481 -3.88 -21.07 31.31
CA LEU A 481 -5.01 -21.29 32.21
C LEU A 481 -4.68 -20.96 33.67
N ALA A 482 -3.50 -21.38 34.15
CA ALA A 482 -3.05 -21.11 35.51
C ALA A 482 -2.96 -19.60 35.78
N ILE A 483 -2.38 -18.84 34.83
CA ILE A 483 -2.26 -17.39 34.93
C ILE A 483 -3.64 -16.71 34.91
N ASP A 484 -4.49 -17.00 33.91
CA ASP A 484 -5.80 -16.36 33.79
C ASP A 484 -6.71 -16.71 34.99
N ARG A 485 -6.58 -17.92 35.54
CA ARG A 485 -7.31 -18.34 36.75
C ARG A 485 -6.81 -17.62 38.00
N GLU A 486 -5.52 -17.38 38.14
CA GLU A 486 -4.95 -16.61 39.25
C GLU A 486 -5.41 -15.14 39.20
N ALA A 487 -5.40 -14.54 38.00
CA ALA A 487 -5.72 -13.13 37.81
C ALA A 487 -7.22 -12.82 37.88
N TYR A 488 -8.07 -13.67 37.30
CA TYR A 488 -9.51 -13.38 37.14
C TYR A 488 -10.43 -14.39 37.84
N GLY A 489 -9.90 -15.51 38.32
CA GLY A 489 -10.67 -16.58 38.92
C GLY A 489 -11.19 -17.64 37.93
N PRO A 490 -11.78 -18.73 38.45
CA PRO A 490 -12.18 -19.89 37.66
C PRO A 490 -13.41 -19.65 36.76
N ASN A 491 -14.23 -18.64 37.05
CA ASN A 491 -15.49 -18.36 36.35
C ASN A 491 -15.38 -17.16 35.39
N HIS A 492 -14.17 -16.81 34.95
CA HIS A 492 -13.94 -15.71 34.03
C HIS A 492 -13.95 -16.18 32.56
N PHE A 493 -14.35 -15.30 31.65
CA PHE A 493 -14.46 -15.59 30.23
C PHE A 493 -13.12 -16.08 29.61
N LYS A 494 -11.99 -15.44 29.94
CA LYS A 494 -10.66 -15.88 29.47
C LYS A 494 -10.31 -17.28 29.96
N THR A 495 -10.59 -17.61 31.23
CA THR A 495 -10.38 -18.94 31.81
C THR A 495 -11.18 -20.01 31.04
N ALA A 496 -12.41 -19.70 30.66
CA ALA A 496 -13.25 -20.59 29.87
C ALA A 496 -12.71 -20.85 28.46
N ILE A 497 -12.13 -19.83 27.80
CA ILE A 497 -11.42 -20.01 26.51
C ILE A 497 -10.26 -20.99 26.68
N ARG A 498 -9.41 -20.81 27.70
CA ARG A 498 -8.26 -21.70 27.93
C ARG A 498 -8.70 -23.14 28.18
N LEU A 499 -9.76 -23.33 28.99
CA LEU A 499 -10.35 -24.63 29.25
C LEU A 499 -10.88 -25.29 27.98
N ASN A 500 -11.59 -24.55 27.12
CA ASN A 500 -12.05 -25.11 25.86
C ASN A 500 -10.89 -25.58 24.98
N ASN A 501 -9.83 -24.77 24.83
CA ASN A 501 -8.68 -25.12 24.02
C ASN A 501 -7.90 -26.31 24.60
N LEU A 502 -7.77 -26.37 25.93
CA LEU A 502 -7.18 -27.52 26.63
C LEU A 502 -8.02 -28.79 26.38
N GLY A 503 -9.35 -28.69 26.43
CA GLY A 503 -10.23 -29.81 26.13
C GLY A 503 -10.04 -30.37 24.72
N GLU A 504 -9.84 -29.51 23.72
CA GLU A 504 -9.59 -29.91 22.33
C GLU A 504 -8.31 -30.73 22.18
N VAL A 505 -7.21 -30.32 22.82
CA VAL A 505 -5.96 -31.11 22.76
C VAL A 505 -6.04 -32.40 23.58
N LEU A 506 -6.72 -32.40 24.73
CA LEU A 506 -6.91 -33.61 25.54
C LEU A 506 -7.74 -34.66 24.81
N GLN A 507 -8.78 -34.24 24.08
CA GLN A 507 -9.57 -35.12 23.23
C GLN A 507 -8.72 -35.75 22.13
N GLU A 508 -7.90 -34.96 21.43
CA GLU A 508 -6.97 -35.47 20.40
C GLU A 508 -5.93 -36.45 20.95
N MET A 509 -5.53 -36.30 22.22
CA MET A 509 -4.65 -37.24 22.91
C MET A 509 -5.38 -38.50 23.43
N GLY A 510 -6.71 -38.55 23.34
CA GLY A 510 -7.54 -39.65 23.87
C GLY A 510 -7.86 -39.55 25.37
N ASP A 511 -7.51 -38.46 26.05
CA ASP A 511 -7.94 -38.18 27.42
C ASP A 511 -9.36 -37.61 27.43
N LEU A 512 -10.33 -38.49 27.17
CA LEU A 512 -11.74 -38.12 27.06
C LEU A 512 -12.33 -37.63 28.40
N GLU A 513 -11.78 -38.06 29.54
CA GLU A 513 -12.24 -37.62 30.86
C GLU A 513 -11.77 -36.19 31.14
N GLY A 514 -10.48 -35.90 30.93
CA GLY A 514 -9.92 -34.56 31.05
C GLY A 514 -10.55 -33.56 30.06
N ALA A 515 -10.79 -33.99 28.82
CA ALA A 515 -11.50 -33.19 27.82
C ALA A 515 -12.93 -32.86 28.27
N ARG A 516 -13.66 -33.85 28.79
CA ARG A 516 -15.03 -33.68 29.30
C ARG A 516 -15.09 -32.69 30.45
N ASP A 517 -14.21 -32.78 31.45
CA ASP A 517 -14.18 -31.80 32.56
C ASP A 517 -13.94 -30.38 32.02
N SER A 518 -12.94 -30.25 31.15
CA SER A 518 -12.54 -28.97 30.57
C SER A 518 -13.68 -28.30 29.81
N TYR A 519 -14.34 -29.02 28.89
CA TYR A 519 -15.48 -28.48 28.15
C TYR A 519 -16.71 -28.21 29.02
N GLN A 520 -17.01 -29.07 30.01
CA GLN A 520 -18.16 -28.82 30.91
C GLN A 520 -17.99 -27.52 31.70
N ARG A 521 -16.77 -27.25 32.15
CA ARG A 521 -16.44 -26.01 32.87
C ARG A 521 -16.48 -24.81 31.93
N ALA A 522 -15.91 -24.91 30.73
CA ALA A 522 -15.99 -23.86 29.72
C ALA A 522 -17.45 -23.53 29.34
N TYR A 523 -18.26 -24.54 29.01
CA TYR A 523 -19.68 -24.39 28.69
C TYR A 523 -20.45 -23.71 29.82
N ARG A 524 -20.23 -24.14 31.08
CA ARG A 524 -20.89 -23.52 32.25
C ARG A 524 -20.60 -22.02 32.32
N VAL A 525 -19.35 -21.62 32.16
CA VAL A 525 -18.95 -20.22 32.22
C VAL A 525 -19.49 -19.43 31.03
N PHE A 526 -19.33 -19.94 29.80
CA PHE A 526 -19.87 -19.28 28.61
C PHE A 526 -21.39 -19.11 28.67
N SER A 527 -22.12 -20.16 29.07
CA SER A 527 -23.57 -20.11 29.21
C SER A 527 -24.03 -19.12 30.30
N GLN A 528 -23.26 -18.94 31.36
CA GLN A 528 -23.59 -17.98 32.43
C GLN A 528 -23.32 -16.53 32.01
N ILE A 529 -22.22 -16.27 31.29
CA ILE A 529 -21.80 -14.90 30.92
C ILE A 529 -22.50 -14.42 29.64
N LEU A 530 -22.60 -15.28 28.62
CA LEU A 530 -22.99 -14.92 27.26
C LEU A 530 -24.34 -15.51 26.84
N GLY A 531 -24.89 -16.44 27.65
CA GLY A 531 -26.09 -17.19 27.33
C GLY A 531 -25.86 -18.38 26.40
N PRO A 532 -26.87 -19.27 26.25
CA PRO A 532 -26.74 -20.52 25.49
C PRO A 532 -26.58 -20.32 23.98
N GLY A 533 -27.12 -19.23 23.42
CA GLY A 533 -27.09 -18.97 21.98
C GLY A 533 -25.79 -18.35 21.43
N HIS A 534 -24.85 -17.98 22.29
CA HIS A 534 -23.59 -17.35 21.87
C HIS A 534 -22.64 -18.37 21.22
N HIS A 535 -21.83 -17.95 20.24
CA HIS A 535 -20.97 -18.87 19.47
C HIS A 535 -19.97 -19.65 20.34
N TYR A 536 -19.35 -19.00 21.35
CA TYR A 536 -18.50 -19.71 22.32
C TYR A 536 -19.25 -20.79 23.12
N THR A 537 -20.49 -20.52 23.53
CA THR A 537 -21.30 -21.50 24.28
C THR A 537 -21.66 -22.68 23.40
N ARG A 538 -22.09 -22.40 22.16
CA ARG A 538 -22.39 -23.43 21.15
C ARG A 538 -21.17 -24.29 20.83
N ARG A 539 -20.00 -23.67 20.65
CA ARG A 539 -18.75 -24.40 20.39
C ARG A 539 -18.39 -25.37 21.52
N ALA A 540 -18.49 -24.91 22.78
CA ALA A 540 -18.25 -25.77 23.93
C ALA A 540 -19.29 -26.91 24.05
N GLU A 541 -20.54 -26.66 23.67
CA GLU A 541 -21.60 -27.67 23.60
C GLU A 541 -21.34 -28.70 22.50
N GLU A 542 -20.98 -28.26 21.29
CA GLU A 542 -20.60 -29.13 20.16
C GLU A 542 -19.45 -30.06 20.54
N ASN A 543 -18.42 -29.51 21.19
CA ASN A 543 -17.29 -30.28 21.70
C ASN A 543 -17.73 -31.34 22.74
N LEU A 544 -18.68 -31.01 23.63
CA LEU A 544 -19.26 -31.98 24.57
C LEU A 544 -20.10 -33.07 23.90
N VAL A 545 -20.80 -32.74 22.82
CA VAL A 545 -21.59 -33.71 22.03
C VAL A 545 -20.64 -34.67 21.30
N SER A 546 -19.61 -34.14 20.63
CA SER A 546 -18.59 -34.91 19.94
C SER A 546 -17.95 -35.98 20.85
N LEU A 547 -17.55 -35.60 22.07
CA LEU A 547 -17.00 -36.55 23.06
C LEU A 547 -17.97 -37.68 23.48
N ARG A 548 -19.29 -37.44 23.43
CA ARG A 548 -20.29 -38.49 23.76
C ARG A 548 -20.40 -39.51 22.64
N GLU A 549 -20.27 -39.06 21.40
CA GLU A 549 -20.31 -39.93 20.23
C GLU A 549 -19.06 -40.79 20.15
N GLU A 550 -17.87 -40.22 20.40
CA GLU A 550 -16.60 -40.96 20.44
C GLU A 550 -16.51 -41.97 21.58
N GLY A 551 -17.10 -41.66 22.74
CA GLY A 551 -17.14 -42.59 23.89
C GLY A 551 -18.20 -43.70 23.78
N SER A 552 -19.04 -43.69 22.73
CA SER A 552 -20.13 -44.65 22.53
C SER A 552 -19.84 -45.69 21.43
N GLY A 553 -18.72 -45.57 20.72
CA GLY A 553 -18.21 -46.55 19.75
C GLY A 553 -17.10 -47.39 20.34
#